data_AF-A0A519LYS8-F1
#
_entry.id   AF-A0A519LYS8-F1
#
_cell.length_a   1.000
_cell.length_b   1.000
_cell.length_c   1.000
_cell.angle_alpha   90.00
_cell.angle_beta   90.00
_cell.angle_gamma   90.00
#
_symmetry.space_group_name_H-M   'P 1'
#
loop_
_entity.id
_entity.type
_entity.pdbx_description
1 polymer ?
#
loop_
_entity_poly.entity_id
_entity_poly.type
_entity_poly.pdbx_seq_one_letter_code
_entity_poly.pdbx_strand_id
1 'polypeptide(L)'
;MRNEMTPGFLGLETGIFTSRITSLLQLFFYTAISTIVLSGCSSDEGGSDKNESDYYFRATLDGRKVDFYNANFQGGGNDNRFEHIVIGGYETPFPKIGEPLPPSLDFEIWKLGSDIKAGTYSTPAEEEMVARYAIQTTNGTILYSTRTADDIFTVKIESISKSGIKGSFSGTVRNLDSGKAITITEGTFNLPDSDLVNP
;
A
#
# COMPACT_ATOMS: atom_id res chain seq x y z
N MET A 1 -25.85 -80.65 14.89
CA MET A 1 -26.50 -80.60 13.55
C MET A 1 -27.15 -79.22 13.45
N ARG A 2 -26.81 -78.38 12.45
CA ARG A 2 -27.29 -78.40 11.05
C ARG A 2 -28.84 -78.32 10.99
N ASN A 3 -29.51 -77.34 10.40
CA ASN A 3 -29.22 -76.44 9.25
C ASN A 3 -29.64 -74.97 9.55
N GLU A 4 -29.11 -73.90 8.91
CA GLU A 4 -29.43 -73.30 7.57
C GLU A 4 -30.95 -73.01 7.35
N MET A 5 -31.41 -71.93 6.70
CA MET A 5 -30.80 -71.08 5.66
C MET A 5 -31.52 -69.70 5.51
N THR A 6 -30.84 -68.67 4.98
CA THR A 6 -31.35 -67.39 4.40
C THR A 6 -32.02 -67.61 3.02
N PRO A 7 -32.54 -66.60 2.23
CA PRO A 7 -32.38 -65.13 2.23
C PRO A 7 -33.77 -64.38 2.27
N GLY A 8 -34.03 -63.16 1.75
CA GLY A 8 -33.25 -62.27 0.86
C GLY A 8 -33.86 -60.87 0.58
N PHE A 9 -33.67 -60.36 -0.65
CA PHE A 9 -33.86 -58.98 -1.13
C PHE A 9 -35.04 -58.84 -2.12
N LEU A 10 -35.70 -57.67 -2.18
CA LEU A 10 -35.90 -56.80 -3.37
C LEU A 10 -36.92 -55.68 -3.09
N GLY A 11 -36.69 -54.48 -3.66
CA GLY A 11 -37.62 -53.34 -3.60
C GLY A 11 -38.11 -52.93 -5.00
N LEU A 12 -39.00 -51.94 -5.08
CA LEU A 12 -39.29 -51.21 -6.32
C LEU A 12 -39.95 -49.84 -6.05
N GLU A 13 -39.69 -48.86 -6.92
CA GLU A 13 -40.29 -47.51 -6.91
C GLU A 13 -41.55 -47.38 -7.79
N THR A 14 -42.25 -46.24 -7.66
CA THR A 14 -43.00 -45.38 -8.65
C THR A 14 -44.13 -44.66 -7.87
N GLY A 15 -44.48 -43.36 -8.02
CA GLY A 15 -44.64 -42.49 -9.20
C GLY A 15 -46.13 -42.47 -9.62
N ILE A 16 -46.87 -41.37 -9.93
CA ILE A 16 -46.58 -39.95 -10.24
C ILE A 16 -47.92 -39.13 -10.26
N PHE A 17 -47.92 -37.82 -9.93
CA PHE A 17 -48.87 -36.69 -10.28
C PHE A 17 -50.42 -36.82 -10.14
N THR A 18 -51.19 -35.80 -9.67
CA THR A 18 -51.56 -34.58 -10.45
C THR A 18 -52.41 -33.53 -9.67
N SER A 19 -52.01 -32.23 -9.70
CA SER A 19 -52.88 -31.02 -9.94
C SER A 19 -53.99 -30.60 -8.92
N ARG A 20 -54.48 -29.34 -8.75
CA ARG A 20 -54.23 -28.00 -9.35
C ARG A 20 -54.41 -26.85 -8.32
N ILE A 21 -53.61 -25.78 -8.50
CA ILE A 21 -53.98 -24.35 -8.54
C ILE A 21 -55.34 -23.94 -7.90
N THR A 22 -55.31 -23.36 -6.69
CA THR A 22 -56.13 -22.19 -6.27
C THR A 22 -55.54 -21.56 -5.00
N SER A 23 -55.60 -20.23 -4.88
CA SER A 23 -55.22 -19.39 -3.73
C SER A 23 -53.84 -18.71 -3.74
N LEU A 24 -53.46 -18.09 -4.86
CA LEU A 24 -52.44 -17.02 -4.92
C LEU A 24 -53.08 -15.61 -5.01
N LEU A 25 -54.32 -15.47 -4.49
CA LEU A 25 -55.16 -14.27 -4.59
C LEU A 25 -55.70 -13.78 -3.22
N GLN A 26 -54.93 -14.03 -2.16
CA GLN A 26 -54.97 -13.31 -0.87
C GLN A 26 -53.54 -12.83 -0.52
N LEU A 27 -52.82 -12.18 -1.42
CA LEU A 27 -53.08 -10.80 -1.85
C LEU A 27 -53.18 -9.79 -0.67
N PHE A 28 -52.01 -9.35 -0.22
CA PHE A 28 -51.65 -7.94 -0.02
C PHE A 28 -52.32 -7.15 1.13
N PHE A 29 -53.01 -7.80 2.08
CA PHE A 29 -53.55 -7.10 3.26
C PHE A 29 -52.54 -6.85 4.42
N TYR A 30 -51.31 -7.37 4.33
CA TYR A 30 -50.27 -7.22 5.36
C TYR A 30 -49.06 -6.38 4.92
N THR A 31 -49.15 -5.68 3.79
CA THR A 31 -48.06 -4.85 3.22
C THR A 31 -48.33 -3.35 3.31
N ALA A 32 -49.18 -2.92 4.24
CA ALA A 32 -49.49 -1.52 4.50
C ALA A 32 -49.47 -1.22 6.01
N ILE A 33 -48.97 -0.04 6.39
CA ILE A 33 -48.88 0.47 7.76
C ILE A 33 -47.82 -0.23 8.63
N SER A 34 -46.54 0.00 8.31
CA SER A 34 -45.49 0.15 9.34
C SER A 34 -44.45 1.18 8.90
N THR A 35 -44.92 2.37 8.55
CA THR A 35 -44.11 3.57 8.31
C THR A 35 -44.31 4.53 9.46
N ILE A 36 -43.55 4.34 10.54
CA ILE A 36 -43.41 5.37 11.59
C ILE A 36 -41.95 5.85 11.57
N VAL A 37 -41.81 7.00 10.94
CA VAL A 37 -40.69 7.95 10.99
C VAL A 37 -39.83 7.84 12.25
N LEU A 38 -38.56 7.45 12.07
CA LEU A 38 -37.48 7.89 12.94
C LEU A 38 -36.99 9.25 12.41
N SER A 39 -37.36 10.32 13.11
CA SER A 39 -36.88 11.67 12.83
C SER A 39 -35.40 11.81 13.22
N GLY A 40 -34.50 11.34 12.36
CA GLY A 40 -33.09 11.71 12.43
C GLY A 40 -32.94 13.18 12.04
N CYS A 41 -32.40 14.00 12.93
CA CYS A 41 -32.14 15.41 12.63
C CYS A 41 -31.19 15.53 11.44
N SER A 42 -31.64 16.21 10.38
CA SER A 42 -30.74 16.92 9.48
C SER A 42 -30.14 18.08 10.28
N SER A 43 -28.89 17.88 10.69
CA SER A 43 -27.95 18.99 10.90
C SER A 43 -27.09 19.02 9.65
N ASP A 44 -27.36 19.96 8.73
CA ASP A 44 -26.41 20.31 7.67
C ASP A 44 -25.23 21.06 8.31
N GLU A 45 -24.38 20.33 9.03
CA GLU A 45 -23.03 20.76 9.33
C GLU A 45 -22.15 20.33 8.17
N GLY A 46 -21.71 21.31 7.37
CA GLY A 46 -20.86 21.10 6.21
C GLY A 46 -19.49 20.55 6.58
N GLY A 47 -19.42 19.24 6.82
CA GLY A 47 -18.19 18.49 6.90
C GLY A 47 -17.55 18.49 5.52
N SER A 48 -16.42 19.17 5.37
CA SER A 48 -15.60 19.07 4.16
C SER A 48 -15.32 17.60 3.88
N ASP A 49 -15.65 17.12 2.67
CA ASP A 49 -15.14 15.86 2.17
C ASP A 49 -13.63 15.85 2.38
N LYS A 50 -13.16 14.98 3.29
CA LYS A 50 -11.75 14.66 3.37
C LYS A 50 -11.46 13.84 2.12
N ASN A 51 -11.13 14.54 1.04
CA ASN A 51 -10.46 13.97 -0.11
C ASN A 51 -9.18 13.30 0.41
N GLU A 52 -9.28 12.02 0.73
CA GLU A 52 -8.12 11.16 0.97
C GLU A 52 -7.33 11.21 -0.34
N SER A 53 -6.21 11.92 -0.33
CA SER A 53 -5.48 12.18 -1.57
C SER A 53 -5.02 10.84 -2.16
N ASP A 54 -5.13 10.68 -3.48
CA ASP A 54 -4.60 9.50 -4.19
C ASP A 54 -3.09 9.31 -3.97
N TYR A 55 -2.41 10.31 -3.42
CA TYR A 55 -0.98 10.32 -3.10
C TYR A 55 -0.65 9.71 -1.73
N TYR A 56 0.45 8.94 -1.70
CA TYR A 56 0.97 8.25 -0.53
C TYR A 56 2.44 7.83 -0.72
N PHE A 57 3.15 7.64 0.39
CA PHE A 57 4.42 6.93 0.46
C PHE A 57 4.37 5.99 1.66
N ARG A 58 4.49 4.68 1.44
CA ARG A 58 4.21 3.64 2.46
C ARG A 58 5.16 2.46 2.31
N ALA A 59 5.56 1.83 3.41
CA ALA A 59 6.36 0.60 3.39
C ALA A 59 6.20 -0.22 4.69
N THR A 60 6.71 -1.45 4.66
CA THR A 60 6.94 -2.29 5.84
C THR A 60 8.45 -2.34 6.14
N LEU A 61 8.87 -1.83 7.30
CA LEU A 61 10.25 -1.79 7.78
C LEU A 61 10.44 -2.76 8.95
N ASP A 62 11.27 -3.80 8.78
CA ASP A 62 11.45 -4.89 9.75
C ASP A 62 10.11 -5.48 10.27
N GLY A 63 9.10 -5.56 9.40
CA GLY A 63 7.75 -6.05 9.72
C GLY A 63 6.78 -4.99 10.28
N ARG A 64 7.23 -3.76 10.57
CA ARG A 64 6.38 -2.64 10.99
C ARG A 64 5.90 -1.83 9.79
N LYS A 65 4.59 -1.69 9.63
CA LYS A 65 3.99 -0.81 8.61
C LYS A 65 4.20 0.66 8.97
N VAL A 66 4.57 1.46 7.98
CA VAL A 66 4.84 2.89 8.08
C VAL A 66 4.17 3.61 6.91
N ASP A 67 3.32 4.56 7.24
CA ASP A 67 2.82 5.58 6.32
C ASP A 67 3.65 6.84 6.56
N PHE A 68 4.41 7.29 5.56
CA PHE A 68 5.36 8.39 5.74
C PHE A 68 4.68 9.77 5.67
N TYR A 69 5.28 10.72 6.37
CA TYR A 69 4.89 12.13 6.46
C TYR A 69 5.90 13.02 5.73
N ASN A 70 5.43 14.18 5.27
CA ASN A 70 6.21 15.13 4.46
C ASN A 70 6.91 14.43 3.30
N ALA A 71 6.23 13.46 2.69
CA ALA A 71 6.77 12.66 1.61
C ALA A 71 6.81 13.48 0.32
N ASN A 72 7.90 13.38 -0.44
CA ASN A 72 8.14 14.21 -1.61
C ASN A 72 8.79 13.37 -2.74
N PHE A 73 8.42 13.68 -3.98
CA PHE A 73 9.15 13.28 -5.19
C PHE A 73 9.74 14.54 -5.84
N GLN A 74 11.06 14.60 -5.91
CA GLN A 74 11.79 15.68 -6.58
C GLN A 74 12.53 15.12 -7.79
N GLY A 75 12.41 15.77 -8.95
CA GLY A 75 13.07 15.35 -10.18
C GLY A 75 13.94 16.44 -10.81
N GLY A 76 15.24 16.20 -10.88
CA GLY A 76 16.24 17.06 -11.52
C GLY A 76 16.67 16.55 -12.90
N GLY A 77 17.13 17.45 -13.76
CA GLY A 77 17.64 17.13 -15.09
C GLY A 77 17.52 18.29 -16.08
N ASN A 78 18.09 18.09 -17.27
CA ASN A 78 18.08 19.06 -18.37
C ASN A 78 17.08 18.63 -19.47
N ASP A 79 16.66 19.58 -20.31
CA ASP A 79 15.87 19.33 -21.53
C ASP A 79 14.57 18.53 -21.31
N ASN A 80 13.89 18.78 -20.18
CA ASN A 80 12.68 18.07 -19.70
C ASN A 80 12.87 16.59 -19.32
N ARG A 81 14.10 16.08 -19.31
CA ARG A 81 14.41 14.72 -18.85
C ARG A 81 14.55 14.67 -17.33
N PHE A 82 14.33 13.50 -16.75
CA PHE A 82 14.70 13.21 -15.37
C PHE A 82 16.06 12.51 -15.37
N GLU A 83 17.13 13.24 -15.08
CA GLU A 83 18.48 12.67 -14.93
C GLU A 83 18.78 12.29 -13.48
N HIS A 84 18.03 12.83 -12.52
CA HIS A 84 18.07 12.51 -11.10
C HIS A 84 16.66 12.54 -10.54
N ILE A 85 16.31 11.56 -9.68
CA ILE A 85 15.11 11.65 -8.84
C ILE A 85 15.46 11.33 -7.38
N VAL A 86 14.75 11.99 -6.47
CA VAL A 86 14.76 11.71 -5.04
C VAL A 86 13.32 11.43 -4.60
N ILE A 87 13.12 10.34 -3.87
CA ILE A 87 11.85 10.03 -3.19
C ILE A 87 12.16 9.74 -1.73
N GLY A 88 11.43 10.37 -0.82
CA GLY A 88 11.61 10.11 0.61
C GLY A 88 10.57 10.78 1.49
N GLY A 89 10.61 10.46 2.78
CA GLY A 89 9.71 10.98 3.82
C GLY A 89 10.10 10.52 5.22
N TYR A 90 9.36 11.01 6.22
CA TYR A 90 9.63 10.80 7.65
C TYR A 90 8.58 9.86 8.28
N GLU A 91 8.95 9.06 9.29
CA GLU A 91 8.02 8.11 9.90
C GLU A 91 6.91 8.77 10.73
N THR A 92 7.08 10.03 11.12
CA THR A 92 6.10 10.84 11.86
C THR A 92 6.10 12.28 11.32
N PRO A 93 5.10 13.12 11.66
CA PRO A 93 5.13 14.55 11.36
C PRO A 93 6.41 15.24 11.86
N PHE A 94 6.73 16.40 11.28
CA PHE A 94 7.85 17.20 11.74
C PHE A 94 7.68 17.59 13.22
N PRO A 95 8.75 17.46 14.03
CA PRO A 95 8.71 17.71 15.46
C PRO A 95 8.83 19.22 15.74
N LYS A 96 8.77 19.61 17.02
CA LYS A 96 8.91 21.03 17.38
C LYS A 96 10.36 21.48 17.20
N ILE A 97 10.55 22.80 17.06
CA ILE A 97 11.89 23.42 16.99
C ILE A 97 12.70 23.00 18.23
N GLY A 98 13.84 22.35 18.00
CA GLY A 98 14.75 21.85 19.05
C GLY A 98 14.65 20.36 19.35
N GLU A 99 13.66 19.65 18.79
CA GLU A 99 13.55 18.19 18.87
C GLU A 99 14.26 17.53 17.66
N PRO A 100 14.84 16.31 17.79
CA PRO A 100 15.45 15.59 16.67
C PRO A 100 14.41 15.24 15.59
N LEU A 101 14.78 15.37 14.32
CA LEU A 101 13.91 14.93 13.21
C LEU A 101 13.55 13.44 13.36
N PRO A 102 12.37 13.01 12.89
CA PRO A 102 11.96 11.62 12.96
C PRO A 102 12.88 10.76 12.08
N PRO A 103 12.87 9.43 12.24
CA PRO A 103 13.52 8.57 11.28
C PRO A 103 12.97 8.82 9.87
N SER A 104 13.84 8.76 8.86
CA SER A 104 13.48 9.01 7.47
C SER A 104 13.92 7.86 6.58
N LEU A 105 13.12 7.56 5.57
CA LEU A 105 13.50 6.71 4.44
C LEU A 105 13.56 7.56 3.18
N ASP A 106 14.64 7.41 2.42
CA ASP A 106 14.75 7.98 1.09
C ASP A 106 15.47 7.02 0.13
N PHE A 107 15.29 7.25 -1.17
CA PHE A 107 16.11 6.69 -2.21
C PHE A 107 16.29 7.66 -3.38
N GLU A 108 17.43 7.54 -4.04
CA GLU A 108 17.80 8.32 -5.21
C GLU A 108 18.12 7.40 -6.39
N ILE A 109 17.72 7.81 -7.60
CA ILE A 109 18.14 7.18 -8.86
C ILE A 109 18.78 8.27 -9.72
N TRP A 110 19.97 7.98 -10.25
CA TRP A 110 20.72 8.86 -11.14
C TRP A 110 20.94 8.18 -12.50
N LYS A 111 20.73 8.93 -13.57
CA LYS A 111 20.93 8.53 -14.97
C LYS A 111 21.50 9.72 -15.75
N LEU A 112 22.69 10.16 -15.33
CA LEU A 112 23.39 11.31 -15.93
C LEU A 112 23.52 11.15 -17.45
N GLY A 113 23.11 12.16 -18.21
CA GLY A 113 23.10 12.14 -19.67
C GLY A 113 22.01 11.26 -20.31
N SER A 114 21.16 10.59 -19.53
CA SER A 114 20.08 9.72 -19.99
C SER A 114 18.72 10.20 -19.45
N ASP A 115 17.71 9.34 -19.29
CA ASP A 115 16.37 9.72 -18.85
C ASP A 115 15.73 8.59 -18.02
N ILE A 116 15.21 8.94 -16.84
CA ILE A 116 14.53 8.02 -15.91
C ILE A 116 13.08 7.88 -16.36
N LYS A 117 12.64 6.62 -16.55
CA LYS A 117 11.36 6.25 -17.16
C LYS A 117 10.67 5.17 -16.34
N ALA A 118 9.48 4.76 -16.77
CA ALA A 118 8.88 3.51 -16.27
C ALA A 118 9.82 2.33 -16.55
N GLY A 119 10.04 1.50 -15.54
CA GLY A 119 11.08 0.46 -15.56
C GLY A 119 11.46 -0.02 -14.15
N THR A 120 12.42 -0.95 -14.09
CA THR A 120 12.97 -1.47 -12.83
C THR A 120 14.42 -1.03 -12.70
N TYR A 121 14.75 -0.47 -11.54
CA TYR A 121 16.06 0.03 -11.15
C TYR A 121 16.47 -0.69 -9.87
N SER A 122 17.75 -1.05 -9.71
CA SER A 122 18.19 -1.78 -8.52
C SER A 122 19.66 -1.59 -8.18
N THR A 123 19.97 -1.42 -6.90
CA THR A 123 21.36 -1.55 -6.42
C THR A 123 21.79 -3.03 -6.41
N PRO A 124 23.09 -3.34 -6.62
CA PRO A 124 24.17 -2.44 -7.06
C PRO A 124 24.23 -2.25 -8.59
N ALA A 125 23.32 -2.85 -9.37
CA ALA A 125 23.35 -2.78 -10.84
C ALA A 125 23.19 -1.36 -11.40
N GLU A 126 22.53 -0.48 -10.65
CA GLU A 126 22.52 0.96 -10.86
C GLU A 126 23.55 1.62 -9.93
N GLU A 127 24.77 1.85 -10.43
CA GLU A 127 25.96 2.21 -9.62
C GLU A 127 25.75 3.47 -8.74
N GLU A 128 25.07 4.48 -9.28
CA GLU A 128 24.81 5.74 -8.56
C GLU A 128 23.54 5.71 -7.70
N MET A 129 22.68 4.70 -7.87
CA MET A 129 21.44 4.53 -7.10
C MET A 129 21.77 4.25 -5.62
N VAL A 130 20.99 4.84 -4.73
CA VAL A 130 21.18 4.62 -3.29
C VAL A 130 19.83 4.66 -2.57
N ALA A 131 19.64 3.76 -1.62
CA ALA A 131 18.61 3.91 -0.59
C ALA A 131 19.26 4.18 0.76
N ARG A 132 18.59 4.98 1.59
CA ARG A 132 19.05 5.40 2.91
C ARG A 132 17.90 5.36 3.90
N TYR A 133 18.16 4.80 5.08
CA TYR A 133 17.31 5.00 6.25
C TYR A 133 18.14 5.65 7.35
N ALA A 134 17.68 6.78 7.87
CA ALA A 134 18.42 7.60 8.81
C ALA A 134 17.62 7.80 10.11
N ILE A 135 18.25 7.60 11.26
CA ILE A 135 17.70 7.92 12.58
C ILE A 135 18.51 9.07 13.16
N GLN A 136 17.87 10.20 13.46
CA GLN A 136 18.54 11.29 14.16
C GLN A 136 18.57 11.02 15.67
N THR A 137 19.72 11.29 16.29
CA THR A 137 19.93 11.17 17.74
C THR A 137 20.65 12.41 18.27
N THR A 138 20.68 12.60 19.59
CA THR A 138 21.47 13.67 20.22
C THR A 138 22.97 13.57 19.94
N ASN A 139 23.46 12.41 19.50
CA ASN A 139 24.87 12.12 19.26
C ASN A 139 25.23 12.08 17.76
N GLY A 140 24.29 12.47 16.88
CA GLY A 140 24.42 12.41 15.42
C GLY A 140 23.44 11.44 14.76
N THR A 141 23.65 11.17 13.47
CA THR A 141 22.77 10.32 12.64
C THR A 141 23.24 8.88 12.62
N ILE A 142 22.35 7.93 12.93
CA ILE A 142 22.56 6.50 12.62
C ILE A 142 22.07 6.28 11.20
N LEU A 143 22.99 6.05 10.26
CA LEU A 143 22.70 5.84 8.85
C LEU A 143 22.76 4.35 8.47
N TYR A 144 21.76 3.89 7.74
CA TYR A 144 21.73 2.62 7.02
C TYR A 144 21.68 2.92 5.53
N SER A 145 22.45 2.23 4.70
CA SER A 145 22.47 2.44 3.24
C SER A 145 22.73 1.15 2.46
N THR A 146 22.33 1.13 1.18
CA THR A 146 22.72 0.10 0.21
C THR A 146 24.22 0.12 -0.09
N ARG A 147 24.86 1.29 -0.04
CA ARG A 147 26.30 1.50 -0.33
C ARG A 147 27.25 0.81 0.66
N THR A 148 26.72 0.20 1.71
CA THR A 148 27.52 -0.44 2.78
C THR A 148 28.03 -1.83 2.41
N ALA A 149 27.26 -2.63 1.67
CA ALA A 149 27.58 -4.06 1.46
C ALA A 149 26.90 -4.66 0.21
N ASP A 150 26.83 -3.90 -0.90
CA ASP A 150 26.13 -4.29 -2.14
C ASP A 150 24.68 -4.77 -1.90
N ASP A 151 24.03 -4.26 -0.84
CA ASP A 151 22.67 -4.67 -0.47
C ASP A 151 21.69 -4.26 -1.58
N ILE A 152 20.83 -5.22 -1.97
CA ILE A 152 19.88 -5.04 -3.06
C ILE A 152 18.69 -4.21 -2.58
N PHE A 153 18.43 -3.11 -3.28
CA PHE A 153 17.20 -2.32 -3.18
C PHE A 153 16.68 -2.07 -4.58
N THR A 154 15.45 -2.50 -4.83
CA THR A 154 14.79 -2.45 -6.14
C THR A 154 13.66 -1.43 -6.10
N VAL A 155 13.59 -0.58 -7.12
CA VAL A 155 12.49 0.35 -7.37
C VAL A 155 11.88 0.02 -8.74
N LYS A 156 10.57 -0.18 -8.77
CA LYS A 156 9.79 -0.32 -9.99
C LYS A 156 8.98 0.96 -10.20
N ILE A 157 9.35 1.76 -11.19
CA ILE A 157 8.58 2.93 -11.63
C ILE A 157 7.50 2.45 -12.61
N GLU A 158 6.23 2.69 -12.29
CA GLU A 158 5.09 2.38 -13.17
C GLU A 158 4.76 3.55 -14.09
N SER A 159 4.86 4.78 -13.58
CA SER A 159 4.74 6.01 -14.36
C SER A 159 5.57 7.12 -13.73
N ILE A 160 6.15 7.98 -14.56
CA ILE A 160 6.87 9.19 -14.16
C ILE A 160 6.57 10.31 -15.16
N SER A 161 6.26 11.51 -14.65
CA SER A 161 6.09 12.73 -15.46
C SER A 161 6.18 13.97 -14.57
N LYS A 162 6.04 15.18 -15.16
CA LYS A 162 5.92 16.45 -14.43
C LYS A 162 4.60 16.62 -13.65
N SER A 163 3.70 15.64 -13.67
CA SER A 163 2.55 15.58 -12.75
C SER A 163 2.78 14.69 -11.54
N GLY A 164 3.92 13.99 -11.45
CA GLY A 164 4.21 13.05 -10.38
C GLY A 164 4.74 11.69 -10.84
N ILE A 165 4.92 10.80 -9.86
CA ILE A 165 5.50 9.48 -10.03
C ILE A 165 4.72 8.42 -9.24
N LYS A 166 4.63 7.20 -9.79
CA LYS A 166 4.00 6.05 -9.15
C LYS A 166 4.86 4.81 -9.29
N GLY A 167 4.89 3.98 -8.25
CA GLY A 167 5.65 2.74 -8.27
C GLY A 167 5.66 1.94 -6.97
N SER A 168 6.59 0.99 -6.90
CA SER A 168 6.85 0.17 -5.72
C SER A 168 8.34 -0.02 -5.48
N PHE A 169 8.71 -0.43 -4.27
CA PHE A 169 10.09 -0.68 -3.88
C PHE A 169 10.20 -1.75 -2.79
N SER A 170 11.37 -2.39 -2.70
CA SER A 170 11.75 -3.31 -1.64
C SER A 170 13.26 -3.51 -1.62
N GLY A 171 13.81 -3.96 -0.50
CA GLY A 171 15.24 -4.23 -0.39
C GLY A 171 15.78 -4.24 1.02
N THR A 172 17.09 -4.04 1.12
CA THR A 172 17.82 -3.98 2.38
C THR A 172 18.68 -2.74 2.43
N VAL A 173 18.77 -2.11 3.60
CA VAL A 173 19.76 -1.06 3.90
C VAL A 173 20.53 -1.45 5.17
N ARG A 174 21.83 -1.16 5.21
CA ARG A 174 22.71 -1.63 6.29
C ARG A 174 23.53 -0.50 6.91
N ASN A 175 23.67 -0.51 8.22
CA ASN A 175 24.56 0.41 8.92
C ASN A 175 26.01 -0.12 8.86
N LEU A 176 26.94 0.76 8.49
CA LEU A 176 28.35 0.43 8.29
C LEU A 176 29.04 -0.07 9.57
N ASP A 177 28.82 0.61 10.70
CA ASP A 177 29.57 0.37 11.93
C ASP A 177 29.12 -0.90 12.66
N SER A 178 27.82 -1.19 12.65
CA SER A 178 27.22 -2.35 13.35
C SER A 178 26.96 -3.56 12.45
N GLY A 179 27.01 -3.39 11.13
CA GLY A 179 26.58 -4.41 10.16
C GLY A 179 25.08 -4.73 10.18
N LYS A 180 24.29 -4.08 11.05
CA LYS A 180 22.85 -4.31 11.20
C LYS A 180 22.12 -3.90 9.92
N ALA A 181 21.28 -4.80 9.41
CA ALA A 181 20.38 -4.55 8.30
C ALA A 181 18.99 -4.11 8.79
N ILE A 182 18.28 -3.36 7.95
CA ILE A 182 16.83 -3.15 7.99
C ILE A 182 16.26 -3.69 6.68
N THR A 183 15.23 -4.52 6.78
CA THR A 183 14.53 -5.11 5.63
C THR A 183 13.31 -4.27 5.29
N ILE A 184 13.17 -3.93 4.01
CA ILE A 184 12.14 -3.04 3.47
C ILE A 184 11.28 -3.87 2.50
N THR A 185 10.01 -4.05 2.83
CA THR A 185 9.04 -4.79 2.01
C THR A 185 7.78 -3.97 1.78
N GLU A 186 6.93 -4.40 0.84
CA GLU A 186 5.62 -3.79 0.56
C GLU A 186 5.67 -2.27 0.26
N GLY A 187 6.84 -1.75 -0.15
CA GLY A 187 7.05 -0.35 -0.45
C GLY A 187 6.23 0.07 -1.65
N THR A 188 5.41 1.12 -1.51
CA THR A 188 4.57 1.66 -2.58
C THR A 188 4.52 3.19 -2.50
N PHE A 189 4.42 3.83 -3.65
CA PHE A 189 4.31 5.28 -3.75
C PHE A 189 3.41 5.72 -4.90
N ASN A 190 2.69 6.80 -4.66
CA ASN A 190 2.11 7.67 -5.67
C ASN A 190 2.34 9.09 -5.15
N LEU A 191 3.15 9.91 -5.81
CA LEU A 191 3.56 11.22 -5.31
C LEU A 191 3.43 12.28 -6.42
N PRO A 192 2.96 13.50 -6.10
CA PRO A 192 3.02 14.64 -7.02
C PRO A 192 4.48 15.05 -7.25
N ASP A 193 4.75 15.80 -8.32
CA ASP A 193 6.06 16.45 -8.51
C ASP A 193 6.18 17.63 -7.55
N SER A 194 7.22 17.64 -6.73
CA SER A 194 7.67 18.75 -5.86
C SER A 194 6.75 19.15 -4.68
N ASP A 195 5.49 18.71 -4.65
CA ASP A 195 4.55 18.94 -3.52
C ASP A 195 4.75 17.93 -2.37
N LEU A 196 4.41 18.34 -1.14
CA LEU A 196 4.46 17.50 0.06
C LEU A 196 3.17 16.70 0.25
N VAL A 197 3.33 15.41 0.53
CA VAL A 197 2.24 14.48 0.87
C VAL A 197 2.28 14.17 2.36
N ASN A 198 1.11 14.22 3.01
CA ASN A 198 0.95 14.00 4.46
C ASN A 198 1.86 14.91 5.32
N PRO A 199 1.75 16.25 5.19
CA PRO A 199 2.58 17.23 5.91
C PRO A 199 2.34 17.24 7.44
#